data_AF-A0A212FCG2-F1
#
_entry.id   AF-A0A212FCG2-F1
#
_cell.length_a   1.000
_cell.length_b   1.000
_cell.length_c   1.000
_cell.angle_alpha   90.00
_cell.angle_beta   90.00
_cell.angle_gamma   90.00
#
_symmetry.space_group_name_H-M   'P 1'
#
loop_
_entity.id
_entity.type
_entity.pdbx_description
1 polymer ?
#
loop_
_entity_poly.entity_id
_entity_poly.type
_entity_poly.pdbx_seq_one_letter_code
_entity_poly.pdbx_strand_id
1 'polypeptide(L)'
;YQGFIETYRDPSGQRGEFEGFVAMVNKDMSKKFGELVHGAENFIKLLPWGEGLEKDSFLRPDFTSLDVLTFSGSGIPAGINIPNYDEIRQNEGFKNVSLGNVFPAAYKESVIPFLSDSDKVLLEKYRVAAFEVQVGLHELLGHGSGKLLRQNADGTFNFDKEKVKNPLTGKEIESWYSEGENYDSKFTTLGSAFEECRAEAVGLYLSLRPEILKIFGYEGQEAEDVMYVNWLSLLWNGAAKATEMYQPATKTWLQAHARARFVLMRLLELEGNGILTVTEVDPGKNLLLTLDRKRLATDGKRIVGDFLVKLQTIKSTGDVSSGEQLFTRLSSLEEPWLRWRDIVMMHKQPRNIFVQPNTVLKDDDVVLKRYEASASGMVTSSVERYTLAIDDALESLAAQDQQYFEELSKLAI
;
A
#
# COMPACT_ATOMS: atom_id res chain seq x y z
N TYR A 1 15.26 11.97 4.48
CA TYR A 1 15.32 11.25 5.79
C TYR A 1 16.46 10.24 5.69
N GLN A 2 17.09 9.83 6.80
CA GLN A 2 18.11 8.77 6.79
C GLN A 2 18.22 8.08 8.15
N GLY A 3 18.55 6.78 8.15
CA GLY A 3 18.77 6.00 9.37
C GLY A 3 18.47 4.51 9.16
N PHE A 4 18.35 3.77 10.26
CA PHE A 4 17.83 2.39 10.26
C PHE A 4 16.32 2.46 10.49
N ILE A 5 15.54 2.39 9.41
CA ILE A 5 14.15 2.86 9.42
C ILE A 5 13.16 1.70 9.42
N GLU A 6 13.18 0.87 8.38
CA GLU A 6 12.17 -0.16 8.16
C GLU A 6 12.64 -1.52 8.66
N THR A 7 11.79 -2.21 9.42
CA THR A 7 12.13 -3.50 10.04
C THR A 7 11.70 -4.72 9.23
N TYR A 8 11.26 -4.51 7.98
CA TYR A 8 10.66 -5.56 7.13
C TYR A 8 11.56 -6.76 6.85
N ARG A 9 12.89 -6.57 6.86
CA ARG A 9 13.86 -7.60 6.47
C ARG A 9 14.48 -8.34 7.66
N ASP A 10 14.32 -7.83 8.88
CA ASP A 10 14.72 -8.57 10.08
C ASP A 10 13.72 -9.71 10.30
N PRO A 11 14.15 -10.98 10.36
CA PRO A 11 13.26 -12.10 10.67
C PRO A 11 12.50 -11.94 11.99
N SER A 12 13.02 -11.18 12.94
CA SER A 12 12.35 -10.84 14.21
C SER A 12 11.53 -9.54 14.16
N GLY A 13 11.66 -8.75 13.09
CA GLY A 13 10.91 -7.51 12.86
C GLY A 13 11.30 -6.33 13.76
N GLN A 14 12.47 -6.35 14.39
CA GLN A 14 12.87 -5.33 15.39
C GLN A 14 14.03 -4.43 14.95
N ARG A 15 14.88 -4.89 14.03
CA ARG A 15 16.06 -4.15 13.56
C ARG A 15 15.74 -3.49 12.22
N GLY A 16 15.97 -2.19 12.14
CA GLY A 16 15.80 -1.44 10.89
C GLY A 16 16.92 -1.74 9.90
N GLU A 17 16.58 -1.80 8.61
CA GLU A 17 17.55 -1.71 7.52
C GLU A 17 17.96 -0.24 7.30
N PHE A 18 19.23 0.01 6.95
CA PHE A 18 19.68 1.37 6.64
C PHE A 18 19.09 1.85 5.32
N GLU A 19 18.49 3.03 5.35
CA GLU A 19 18.05 3.74 4.15
C GLU A 19 18.26 5.25 4.29
N GLY A 20 18.28 5.94 3.14
CA GLY A 20 18.32 7.40 3.11
C GLY A 20 17.84 7.95 1.79
N PHE A 21 17.10 9.06 1.82
CA PHE A 21 16.60 9.67 0.59
C PHE A 21 16.65 11.20 0.60
N VAL A 22 16.86 11.74 -0.60
CA VAL A 22 16.79 13.15 -0.96
C VAL A 22 15.79 13.30 -2.10
N ALA A 23 14.87 14.24 -1.95
CA ALA A 23 13.80 14.46 -2.92
C ALA A 23 13.40 15.95 -2.96
N MET A 24 12.82 16.38 -4.07
CA MET A 24 12.36 17.75 -4.27
C MET A 24 10.84 17.81 -4.17
N VAL A 25 10.30 18.86 -3.55
CA VAL A 25 8.86 19.06 -3.46
C VAL A 25 8.27 19.34 -4.84
N ASN A 26 7.35 18.48 -5.27
CA ASN A 26 6.49 18.73 -6.41
C ASN A 26 5.35 19.66 -5.96
N LYS A 27 5.47 20.96 -6.25
CA LYS A 27 4.54 21.98 -5.74
C LYS A 27 3.12 21.82 -6.27
N ASP A 28 2.97 21.45 -7.55
CA ASP A 28 1.66 21.29 -8.17
C ASP A 28 0.91 20.12 -7.56
N MET A 29 1.60 18.99 -7.38
CA MET A 29 0.99 17.82 -6.77
C MET A 29 0.78 18.01 -5.26
N SER A 30 1.70 18.67 -4.57
CA SER A 30 1.52 19.05 -3.16
C SER A 30 0.34 20.01 -2.96
N LYS A 31 0.03 20.88 -3.93
CA LYS A 31 -1.16 21.74 -3.88
C LYS A 31 -2.45 20.91 -3.86
N LYS A 32 -2.59 19.90 -4.73
CA LYS A 32 -3.80 19.07 -4.74
C LYS A 32 -3.93 18.25 -3.45
N PHE A 33 -2.82 17.74 -2.89
CA PHE A 33 -2.86 17.11 -1.57
C PHE A 33 -3.23 18.10 -0.47
N GLY A 34 -2.77 19.35 -0.53
CA GLY A 34 -3.21 20.42 0.37
C GLY A 34 -4.72 20.68 0.30
N GLU A 35 -5.29 20.70 -0.90
CA GLU A 35 -6.75 20.81 -1.10
C GLU A 35 -7.49 19.58 -0.54
N LEU A 36 -6.94 18.37 -0.70
CA LEU A 36 -7.49 17.15 -0.10
C LEU A 36 -7.46 17.20 1.43
N VAL A 37 -6.36 17.66 2.03
CA VAL A 37 -6.23 17.87 3.49
C VAL A 37 -7.24 18.90 3.98
N HIS A 38 -7.46 19.98 3.23
CA HIS A 38 -8.46 21.00 3.58
C HIS A 38 -9.89 20.43 3.60
N GLY A 39 -10.21 19.50 2.70
CA GLY A 39 -11.50 18.82 2.64
C GLY A 39 -11.62 17.58 3.54
N ALA A 40 -10.55 17.12 4.16
CA ALA A 40 -10.46 15.79 4.80
C ALA A 40 -11.56 15.54 5.83
N GLU A 41 -11.85 16.50 6.72
CA GLU A 41 -12.91 16.36 7.74
C GLU A 41 -14.31 16.15 7.13
N ASN A 42 -14.56 16.70 5.94
CA ASN A 42 -15.82 16.48 5.23
C ASN A 42 -15.83 15.12 4.52
N PHE A 43 -14.70 14.69 3.95
CA PHE A 43 -14.61 13.39 3.29
C PHE A 43 -14.63 12.22 4.27
N ILE A 44 -14.08 12.37 5.47
CA ILE A 44 -14.12 11.36 6.54
C ILE A 44 -15.57 11.05 6.95
N LYS A 45 -16.44 12.06 6.99
CA LYS A 45 -17.87 11.87 7.29
C LYS A 45 -18.61 11.04 6.23
N LEU A 46 -18.01 10.84 5.05
CA LEU A 46 -18.57 9.98 4.01
C LEU A 46 -18.21 8.50 4.21
N LEU A 47 -17.27 8.18 5.11
CA LEU A 47 -16.86 6.81 5.39
C LEU A 47 -17.98 6.06 6.13
N PRO A 48 -18.15 4.76 5.86
CA PRO A 48 -19.42 4.08 6.14
C PRO A 48 -19.58 3.60 7.59
N TRP A 49 -18.57 3.73 8.46
CA TRP A 49 -18.59 3.18 9.83
C TRP A 49 -19.23 4.11 10.87
N GLY A 50 -19.50 5.36 10.52
CA GLY A 50 -20.14 6.34 11.41
C GLY A 50 -19.21 6.96 12.46
N GLU A 51 -19.68 8.03 13.10
CA GLU A 51 -18.84 8.88 13.97
C GLU A 51 -18.34 8.16 15.22
N GLY A 52 -19.07 7.17 15.75
CA GLY A 52 -18.69 6.45 16.97
C GLY A 52 -17.39 5.65 16.85
N LEU A 53 -16.96 5.31 15.62
CA LEU A 53 -15.70 4.61 15.35
C LEU A 53 -14.66 5.51 14.66
N GLU A 54 -14.89 6.82 14.63
CA GLU A 54 -13.97 7.80 14.09
C GLU A 54 -13.23 8.55 15.20
N LYS A 55 -12.06 9.12 14.89
CA LYS A 55 -11.29 9.93 15.84
C LYS A 55 -12.08 11.18 16.24
N ASP A 56 -11.95 11.59 17.50
CA ASP A 56 -12.70 12.75 18.03
C ASP A 56 -12.26 14.07 17.37
N SER A 57 -11.00 14.14 16.97
CA SER A 57 -10.44 15.26 16.21
C SER A 57 -9.52 14.73 15.12
N PHE A 58 -9.64 15.32 13.92
CA PHE A 58 -8.75 15.01 12.81
C PHE A 58 -7.52 15.92 12.89
N LEU A 59 -6.37 15.33 13.19
CA LEU A 59 -5.08 16.03 13.10
C LEU A 59 -4.71 16.13 11.63
N ARG A 60 -4.71 17.36 11.08
CA ARG A 60 -4.36 17.63 9.69
C ARG A 60 -2.87 17.35 9.48
N PRO A 61 -2.48 16.31 8.74
CA PRO A 61 -1.07 16.02 8.52
C PRO A 61 -0.50 16.90 7.40
N ASP A 62 0.82 17.07 7.40
CA ASP A 62 1.55 17.56 6.23
C ASP A 62 1.57 16.45 5.18
N PHE A 63 0.94 16.69 4.03
CA PHE A 63 0.95 15.77 2.91
C PHE A 63 1.65 16.39 1.71
N THR A 64 2.80 15.82 1.34
CA THR A 64 3.67 16.36 0.29
C THR A 64 3.94 15.33 -0.79
N SER A 65 3.90 15.76 -2.06
CA SER A 65 4.42 14.97 -3.17
C SER A 65 5.87 15.35 -3.42
N LEU A 66 6.74 14.34 -3.51
CA LEU A 66 8.16 14.52 -3.73
C LEU A 66 8.63 13.78 -4.98
N ASP A 67 9.53 14.39 -5.73
CA ASP A 67 10.27 13.74 -6.80
C ASP A 67 11.65 13.32 -6.27
N VAL A 68 11.88 12.00 -6.22
CA VAL A 68 13.11 11.40 -5.69
C VAL A 68 14.29 11.79 -6.57
N LEU A 69 15.32 12.35 -5.96
CA LEU A 69 16.64 12.52 -6.57
C LEU A 69 17.52 11.30 -6.27
N THR A 70 17.52 10.87 -5.01
CA THR A 70 18.30 9.74 -4.53
C THR A 70 17.52 9.01 -3.45
N PHE A 71 17.47 7.70 -3.56
CA PHE A 71 17.04 6.77 -2.53
C PHE A 71 18.09 5.67 -2.41
N SER A 72 18.77 5.63 -1.28
CA SER A 72 19.79 4.65 -0.95
C SER A 72 19.18 3.60 -0.03
N GLY A 73 19.39 2.32 -0.35
CA GLY A 73 18.80 1.19 0.37
C GLY A 73 18.58 0.00 -0.55
N SER A 74 17.77 -0.96 -0.10
CA SER A 74 17.47 -2.18 -0.85
C SER A 74 16.37 -2.03 -1.91
N GLY A 75 15.63 -0.93 -1.88
CA GLY A 75 14.53 -0.65 -2.80
C GLY A 75 14.08 0.81 -2.76
N ILE A 76 13.22 1.19 -3.70
CA ILE A 76 12.61 2.52 -3.75
C ILE A 76 11.09 2.34 -3.60
N PRO A 77 10.48 2.81 -2.50
CA PRO A 77 9.03 2.71 -2.29
C PRO A 77 8.27 3.71 -3.17
N ALA A 78 6.95 3.56 -3.29
CA ALA A 78 6.10 4.52 -4.00
C ALA A 78 5.56 5.65 -3.08
N GLY A 79 5.57 5.42 -1.78
CA GLY A 79 5.14 6.35 -0.73
C GLY A 79 5.75 5.95 0.61
N ILE A 80 5.78 6.89 1.55
CA ILE A 80 6.37 6.70 2.88
C ILE A 80 5.55 7.48 3.92
N ASN A 81 5.31 6.86 5.08
CA ASN A 81 4.75 7.50 6.27
C ASN A 81 5.78 7.40 7.41
N ILE A 82 6.34 8.54 7.84
CA ILE A 82 7.45 8.56 8.81
C ILE A 82 7.32 9.73 9.82
N PRO A 83 7.92 9.61 11.03
CA PRO A 83 8.77 8.51 11.49
C PRO A 83 8.00 7.29 12.03
N ASN A 84 8.70 6.14 12.16
CA ASN A 84 8.16 4.89 12.71
C ASN A 84 8.08 4.87 14.25
N TYR A 85 8.37 5.98 14.93
CA TYR A 85 8.28 6.10 16.39
C TYR A 85 6.88 6.51 16.81
N ASP A 86 6.09 5.60 17.38
CA ASP A 86 4.70 5.85 17.78
C ASP A 86 4.53 7.05 18.72
N GLU A 87 5.46 7.23 19.67
CA GLU A 87 5.44 8.36 20.60
C GLU A 87 5.52 9.70 19.86
N ILE A 88 6.31 9.79 18.79
CA ILE A 88 6.42 11.00 17.96
C ILE A 88 5.15 11.17 17.13
N ARG A 89 4.64 10.10 16.52
CA ARG A 89 3.40 10.13 15.73
C ARG A 89 2.21 10.62 16.53
N GLN A 90 2.16 10.27 17.81
CA GLN A 90 1.09 10.66 18.75
C GLN A 90 1.25 12.09 19.28
N ASN A 91 2.47 12.49 19.67
CA ASN A 91 2.70 13.73 20.41
C ASN A 91 3.13 14.92 19.54
N GLU A 92 3.79 14.68 18.41
CA GLU A 92 4.30 15.72 17.51
C GLU A 92 3.63 15.67 16.12
N GLY A 93 3.45 14.47 15.58
CA GLY A 93 2.84 14.22 14.28
C GLY A 93 3.70 13.36 13.37
N PHE A 94 3.34 13.31 12.09
CA PHE A 94 4.02 12.51 11.08
C PHE A 94 3.86 13.15 9.69
N LYS A 95 4.70 12.73 8.74
CA LYS A 95 4.63 13.18 7.34
C LYS A 95 4.20 12.05 6.44
N ASN A 96 3.25 12.35 5.55
CA ASN A 96 2.90 11.49 4.43
C ASN A 96 3.62 11.99 3.18
N VAL A 97 4.34 11.10 2.52
CA VAL A 97 5.13 11.40 1.34
C VAL A 97 4.72 10.48 0.20
N SER A 98 4.31 11.06 -0.93
CA SER A 98 4.15 10.32 -2.19
C SER A 98 5.38 10.56 -3.07
N LEU A 99 6.00 9.50 -3.60
CA LEU A 99 7.18 9.58 -4.47
C LEU A 99 6.77 9.60 -5.95
N GLY A 100 6.43 10.79 -6.44
CA GLY A 100 5.68 11.03 -7.68
C GLY A 100 6.38 10.56 -8.95
N ASN A 101 7.72 10.54 -8.98
CA ASN A 101 8.50 10.08 -10.13
C ASN A 101 8.85 8.58 -10.12
N VAL A 102 8.73 7.91 -8.97
CA VAL A 102 9.02 6.47 -8.84
C VAL A 102 7.93 5.65 -9.53
N PHE A 103 6.67 6.03 -9.31
CA PHE A 103 5.54 5.28 -9.84
C PHE A 103 5.51 5.27 -11.37
N PRO A 104 5.49 6.41 -12.11
CA PRO A 104 5.47 6.40 -13.57
C PRO A 104 6.60 5.57 -14.19
N ALA A 105 7.79 5.61 -13.58
CA ALA A 105 8.94 4.83 -14.02
C ALA A 105 8.76 3.32 -13.81
N ALA A 106 8.07 2.89 -12.75
CA ALA A 106 7.75 1.48 -12.50
C ALA A 106 6.86 0.84 -13.59
N TYR A 107 6.12 1.66 -14.35
CA TYR A 107 5.08 1.19 -15.27
C TYR A 107 5.46 1.20 -16.75
N LYS A 108 6.58 1.82 -17.11
CA LYS A 108 6.89 2.18 -18.51
C LYS A 108 6.95 0.99 -19.49
N GLU A 109 7.27 -0.22 -19.02
CA GLU A 109 7.58 -1.37 -19.88
C GLU A 109 6.84 -2.66 -19.47
N SER A 110 5.80 -2.56 -18.65
CA SER A 110 5.10 -3.76 -18.15
C SER A 110 4.05 -4.29 -19.14
N VAL A 111 4.12 -5.57 -19.49
CA VAL A 111 2.99 -6.28 -20.14
C VAL A 111 1.84 -6.35 -19.16
N ILE A 112 0.61 -6.17 -19.65
CA ILE A 112 -0.62 -6.19 -18.84
C ILE A 112 -1.41 -7.46 -19.20
N PRO A 113 -1.08 -8.63 -18.61
CA PRO A 113 -1.83 -9.86 -18.85
C PRO A 113 -3.24 -9.79 -18.28
N PHE A 114 -4.09 -10.72 -18.70
CA PHE A 114 -5.41 -10.99 -18.12
C PHE A 114 -6.46 -9.87 -18.23
N LEU A 115 -6.25 -8.87 -19.10
CA LEU A 115 -7.26 -7.85 -19.40
C LEU A 115 -7.68 -7.91 -20.87
N SER A 116 -8.87 -7.37 -21.15
CA SER A 116 -9.32 -7.07 -22.50
C SER A 116 -8.44 -5.99 -23.13
N ASP A 117 -8.37 -5.94 -24.46
CA ASP A 117 -7.55 -4.92 -25.14
C ASP A 117 -8.08 -3.49 -24.88
N SER A 118 -9.39 -3.31 -24.72
CA SER A 118 -9.97 -2.02 -24.33
C SER A 118 -9.55 -1.58 -22.93
N ASP A 119 -9.51 -2.53 -21.98
CA ASP A 119 -9.12 -2.23 -20.60
C ASP A 119 -7.62 -1.98 -20.50
N LYS A 120 -6.78 -2.66 -21.31
CA LYS A 120 -5.35 -2.36 -21.40
C LYS A 120 -5.10 -0.93 -21.85
N VAL A 121 -5.79 -0.47 -22.90
CA VAL A 121 -5.66 0.92 -23.40
C VAL A 121 -6.02 1.93 -22.33
N LEU A 122 -7.10 1.70 -21.58
CA LEU A 122 -7.50 2.56 -20.47
C LEU A 122 -6.48 2.54 -19.33
N LEU A 123 -6.02 1.35 -18.94
CA LEU A 123 -5.03 1.17 -17.88
C LEU A 123 -3.73 1.88 -18.24
N GLU A 124 -3.20 1.70 -19.45
CA GLU A 124 -1.98 2.35 -19.92
C GLU A 124 -2.08 3.88 -19.87
N LYS A 125 -3.24 4.41 -20.29
CA LYS A 125 -3.48 5.86 -20.35
C LYS A 125 -3.63 6.49 -18.96
N TYR A 126 -4.40 5.89 -18.06
CA TYR A 126 -4.82 6.55 -16.82
C TYR A 126 -4.23 5.96 -15.54
N ARG A 127 -3.44 4.87 -15.58
CA ARG A 127 -2.91 4.23 -14.35
C ARG A 127 -2.12 5.17 -13.44
N VAL A 128 -1.38 6.13 -13.99
CA VAL A 128 -0.63 7.12 -13.19
C VAL A 128 -1.59 8.06 -12.47
N ALA A 129 -2.54 8.65 -13.21
CA ALA A 129 -3.58 9.50 -12.65
C ALA A 129 -4.41 8.79 -11.56
N ALA A 130 -4.84 7.56 -11.86
CA ALA A 130 -5.61 6.74 -10.94
C ALA A 130 -4.83 6.40 -9.67
N PHE A 131 -3.54 6.13 -9.79
CA PHE A 131 -2.70 5.84 -8.64
C PHE A 131 -2.43 7.07 -7.77
N GLU A 132 -2.25 8.26 -8.34
CA GLU A 132 -2.13 9.50 -7.57
C GLU A 132 -3.36 9.73 -6.69
N VAL A 133 -4.57 9.51 -7.24
CA VAL A 133 -5.83 9.54 -6.48
C VAL A 133 -5.81 8.47 -5.39
N GLN A 134 -5.48 7.23 -5.74
CA GLN A 134 -5.46 6.12 -4.78
C GLN A 134 -4.51 6.36 -3.62
N VAL A 135 -3.26 6.75 -3.87
CA VAL A 135 -2.27 7.06 -2.83
C VAL A 135 -2.73 8.22 -1.96
N GLY A 136 -3.26 9.29 -2.58
CA GLY A 136 -3.80 10.42 -1.84
C GLY A 136 -4.86 10.01 -0.84
N LEU A 137 -5.80 9.17 -1.27
CA LEU A 137 -6.87 8.68 -0.42
C LEU A 137 -6.40 7.63 0.59
N HIS A 138 -5.53 6.71 0.18
CA HIS A 138 -4.98 5.62 0.99
C HIS A 138 -4.18 6.16 2.18
N GLU A 139 -3.22 7.06 1.94
CA GLU A 139 -2.36 7.61 2.98
C GLU A 139 -3.11 8.54 3.92
N LEU A 140 -3.87 9.50 3.36
CA LEU A 140 -4.51 10.54 4.15
C LEU A 140 -5.81 10.08 4.82
N LEU A 141 -6.71 9.46 4.06
CA LEU A 141 -8.06 9.14 4.51
C LEU A 141 -8.22 7.65 4.83
N GLY A 142 -7.38 6.79 4.28
CA GLY A 142 -7.22 5.41 4.71
C GLY A 142 -6.55 5.40 6.08
N HIS A 143 -5.23 5.42 6.15
CA HIS A 143 -4.48 5.35 7.41
C HIS A 143 -4.81 6.47 8.41
N GLY A 144 -5.10 7.67 7.92
CA GLY A 144 -5.44 8.81 8.79
C GLY A 144 -6.81 8.72 9.49
N SER A 145 -7.70 7.80 9.11
CA SER A 145 -9.05 7.65 9.68
C SER A 145 -9.20 6.44 10.61
N GLY A 146 -10.28 6.46 11.39
CA GLY A 146 -10.68 5.38 12.28
C GLY A 146 -10.05 5.48 13.67
N LYS A 147 -10.84 5.14 14.69
CA LYS A 147 -10.46 5.18 16.11
C LYS A 147 -10.24 3.79 16.68
N LEU A 148 -9.23 3.63 17.53
CA LEU A 148 -9.08 2.46 18.40
C LEU A 148 -9.81 2.73 19.71
N LEU A 149 -10.74 1.87 20.08
CA LEU A 149 -11.49 1.97 21.33
C LEU A 149 -10.62 1.39 22.45
N ARG A 150 -10.34 2.20 23.47
CA ARG A 150 -9.37 1.88 24.52
C ARG A 150 -9.96 2.11 25.90
N GLN A 151 -9.59 1.22 26.82
CA GLN A 151 -9.67 1.46 28.25
C GLN A 151 -8.30 1.94 28.76
N ASN A 152 -8.29 3.09 29.41
CA ASN A 152 -7.11 3.68 30.02
C ASN A 152 -6.76 2.96 31.34
N ALA A 153 -5.53 3.16 31.82
CA ALA A 153 -5.03 2.55 33.06
C ALA A 153 -5.87 2.91 34.31
N ASP A 154 -6.51 4.08 34.30
CA ASP A 154 -7.42 4.54 35.36
C ASP A 154 -8.84 3.95 35.28
N GLY A 155 -9.08 3.05 34.32
CA GLY A 155 -10.36 2.39 34.10
C GLY A 155 -11.34 3.19 33.24
N THR A 156 -11.02 4.44 32.88
CA THR A 156 -11.83 5.26 31.97
C THR A 156 -11.72 4.77 30.52
N PHE A 157 -12.68 5.14 29.68
CA PHE A 157 -12.68 4.79 28.26
C PHE A 157 -12.44 6.03 27.41
N ASN A 158 -11.69 5.88 26.32
CA ASN A 158 -11.54 6.96 25.33
C ASN A 158 -12.79 7.12 24.44
N PHE A 159 -13.89 6.44 24.75
CA PHE A 159 -15.16 6.49 24.02
C PHE A 159 -16.34 6.36 24.99
N ASP A 160 -17.51 6.85 24.56
CA ASP A 160 -18.74 6.79 25.34
C ASP A 160 -19.39 5.40 25.19
N LYS A 161 -19.26 4.55 26.21
CA LYS A 161 -19.79 3.17 26.19
C LYS A 161 -21.30 3.08 26.05
N GLU A 162 -22.04 4.10 26.49
CA GLU A 162 -23.50 4.11 26.42
C GLU A 162 -23.96 4.49 25.01
N LYS A 163 -23.27 5.43 24.36
CA LYS A 163 -23.63 5.95 23.03
C LYS A 163 -23.05 5.17 21.87
N VAL A 164 -21.79 4.73 21.95
CA VAL A 164 -21.13 4.02 20.85
C VAL A 164 -21.65 2.59 20.80
N LYS A 165 -22.28 2.24 19.68
CA LYS A 165 -22.79 0.88 19.40
C LYS A 165 -21.93 0.21 18.33
N ASN A 166 -21.79 -1.10 18.43
CA ASN A 166 -21.17 -1.93 17.42
C ASN A 166 -22.07 -1.92 16.16
N PRO A 167 -21.62 -1.36 15.02
CA PRO A 167 -22.48 -1.22 13.84
C PRO A 167 -22.81 -2.57 13.16
N LEU A 168 -22.08 -3.64 13.48
CA LEU A 168 -22.35 -4.99 12.97
C LEU A 168 -23.46 -5.72 13.74
N THR A 169 -23.64 -5.38 15.03
CA THR A 169 -24.59 -6.10 15.91
C THR A 169 -25.72 -5.21 16.45
N GLY A 170 -25.56 -3.89 16.37
CA GLY A 170 -26.44 -2.91 17.02
C GLY A 170 -26.34 -2.88 18.55
N LYS A 171 -25.46 -3.69 19.15
CA LYS A 171 -25.27 -3.81 20.59
C LYS A 171 -24.17 -2.89 21.11
N GLU A 172 -23.95 -2.91 22.41
CA GLU A 172 -22.83 -2.21 23.04
C GLU A 172 -21.48 -2.78 22.60
N ILE A 173 -20.43 -1.97 22.77
CA ILE A 173 -19.06 -2.41 22.54
C ILE A 173 -18.65 -3.35 23.68
N GLU A 174 -18.34 -4.60 23.34
CA GLU A 174 -17.97 -5.66 24.27
C GLU A 174 -16.44 -5.92 24.32
N SER A 175 -15.68 -5.38 23.37
CA SER A 175 -14.22 -5.53 23.29
C SER A 175 -13.51 -4.21 22.94
N TRP A 176 -12.30 -4.04 23.47
CA TRP A 176 -11.46 -2.85 23.33
C TRP A 176 -9.98 -3.21 23.57
N TYR A 177 -9.09 -2.24 23.33
CA TYR A 177 -7.69 -2.30 23.72
C TYR A 177 -7.52 -1.94 25.19
N SER A 178 -6.76 -2.75 25.92
CA SER A 178 -6.43 -2.54 27.34
C SER A 178 -5.08 -1.82 27.49
N GLU A 179 -4.68 -1.58 28.73
CA GLU A 179 -3.35 -1.03 29.04
C GLU A 179 -2.23 -1.91 28.44
N GLY A 180 -1.26 -1.27 27.78
CA GLY A 180 -0.16 -1.96 27.10
C GLY A 180 -0.50 -2.59 25.74
N GLU A 181 -1.79 -2.75 25.39
CA GLU A 181 -2.18 -3.27 24.08
C GLU A 181 -2.20 -2.16 23.03
N ASN A 182 -1.71 -2.44 21.83
CA ASN A 182 -1.83 -1.57 20.65
C ASN A 182 -2.26 -2.39 19.42
N TYR A 183 -2.39 -1.74 18.27
CA TYR A 183 -2.84 -2.40 17.04
C TYR A 183 -1.92 -3.58 16.69
N ASP A 184 -0.61 -3.35 16.68
CA ASP A 184 0.39 -4.34 16.28
C ASP A 184 0.47 -5.50 17.27
N SER A 185 0.38 -5.22 18.58
CA SER A 185 0.40 -6.26 19.62
C SER A 185 -0.83 -7.17 19.55
N LYS A 186 -1.99 -6.66 19.10
CA LYS A 186 -3.23 -7.45 18.95
C LYS A 186 -3.28 -8.20 17.62
N PHE A 187 -3.00 -7.52 16.51
CA PHE A 187 -3.19 -8.09 15.18
C PHE A 187 -1.97 -8.88 14.69
N THR A 188 -0.80 -8.70 15.31
CA THR A 188 0.41 -9.48 15.06
C THR A 188 0.70 -9.66 13.56
N THR A 189 0.77 -10.90 13.07
CA THR A 189 1.08 -11.24 11.67
C THR A 189 -0.01 -10.83 10.67
N LEU A 190 -1.25 -10.58 11.12
CA LEU A 190 -2.34 -10.11 10.28
C LEU A 190 -2.32 -8.59 10.09
N GLY A 191 -1.77 -7.85 11.06
CA GLY A 191 -1.90 -6.39 11.19
C GLY A 191 -1.64 -5.63 9.91
N SER A 192 -0.44 -5.78 9.33
CA SER A 192 -0.09 -5.04 8.11
C SER A 192 -1.09 -5.31 6.97
N ALA A 193 -1.36 -6.57 6.62
CA ALA A 193 -2.27 -6.87 5.51
C ALA A 193 -3.71 -6.40 5.77
N PHE A 194 -4.14 -6.40 7.03
CA PHE A 194 -5.46 -5.92 7.41
C PHE A 194 -5.60 -4.41 7.25
N GLU A 195 -4.63 -3.65 7.78
CA GLU A 195 -4.64 -2.20 7.70
C GLU A 195 -4.47 -1.71 6.25
N GLU A 196 -3.60 -2.35 5.47
CA GLU A 196 -3.44 -2.06 4.04
C GLU A 196 -4.74 -2.29 3.27
N CYS A 197 -5.44 -3.38 3.55
CA CYS A 197 -6.73 -3.68 2.91
C CYS A 197 -7.78 -2.63 3.23
N ARG A 198 -7.81 -2.15 4.47
CA ARG A 198 -8.71 -1.07 4.89
C ARG A 198 -8.38 0.23 4.16
N ALA A 199 -7.12 0.63 4.11
CA ALA A 199 -6.69 1.87 3.45
C ALA A 199 -6.91 1.83 1.93
N GLU A 200 -6.59 0.72 1.27
CA GLU A 200 -6.89 0.47 -0.15
C GLU A 200 -8.41 0.55 -0.43
N ALA A 201 -9.23 -0.05 0.44
CA ALA A 201 -10.69 0.00 0.33
C ALA A 201 -11.28 1.40 0.50
N VAL A 202 -10.70 2.22 1.40
CA VAL A 202 -11.06 3.65 1.52
C VAL A 202 -10.77 4.39 0.22
N GLY A 203 -9.61 4.14 -0.39
CA GLY A 203 -9.25 4.73 -1.70
C GLY A 203 -10.27 4.38 -2.79
N LEU A 204 -10.66 3.10 -2.90
CA LEU A 204 -11.70 2.68 -3.83
C LEU A 204 -13.04 3.37 -3.54
N TYR A 205 -13.49 3.35 -2.28
CA TYR A 205 -14.79 3.87 -1.86
C TYR A 205 -14.91 5.38 -2.11
N LEU A 206 -13.90 6.15 -1.73
CA LEU A 206 -13.89 7.61 -1.86
C LEU A 206 -13.57 8.08 -3.28
N SER A 207 -12.85 7.29 -4.09
CA SER A 207 -12.60 7.64 -5.50
C SER A 207 -13.88 7.73 -6.35
N LEU A 208 -15.00 7.19 -5.86
CA LEU A 208 -16.32 7.35 -6.48
C LEU A 208 -16.91 8.76 -6.33
N ARG A 209 -16.29 9.65 -5.53
CA ARG A 209 -16.76 11.03 -5.32
C ARG A 209 -16.20 11.97 -6.40
N PRO A 210 -17.06 12.59 -7.23
CA PRO A 210 -16.60 13.55 -8.23
C PRO A 210 -15.82 14.72 -7.64
N GLU A 211 -16.17 15.15 -6.41
CA GLU A 211 -15.49 16.25 -5.73
C GLU A 211 -14.02 15.92 -5.42
N ILE A 212 -13.72 14.65 -5.12
CA ILE A 212 -12.36 14.18 -4.91
C ILE A 212 -11.60 14.15 -6.22
N LEU A 213 -12.17 13.57 -7.28
CA LEU A 213 -11.52 13.53 -8.61
C LEU A 213 -11.21 14.94 -9.13
N LYS A 214 -12.11 15.89 -8.86
CA LYS A 214 -11.92 17.31 -9.19
C LYS A 214 -10.73 17.93 -8.50
N ILE A 215 -10.46 17.61 -7.22
CA ILE A 215 -9.24 18.05 -6.52
C ILE A 215 -8.00 17.58 -7.26
N PHE A 216 -8.02 16.36 -7.81
CA PHE A 216 -6.91 15.83 -8.60
C PHE A 216 -6.83 16.38 -10.03
N GLY A 217 -7.80 17.22 -10.43
CA GLY A 217 -7.85 17.90 -11.73
C GLY A 217 -8.66 17.16 -12.80
N TYR A 218 -9.48 16.17 -12.42
CA TYR A 218 -10.26 15.37 -13.36
C TYR A 218 -11.76 15.68 -13.24
N GLU A 219 -12.41 15.96 -14.37
CA GLU A 219 -13.86 16.20 -14.45
C GLU A 219 -14.49 15.45 -15.65
N GLY A 220 -15.82 15.28 -15.64
CA GLY A 220 -16.56 14.65 -16.74
C GLY A 220 -16.11 13.21 -17.05
N GLN A 221 -16.04 12.87 -18.34
CA GLN A 221 -15.71 11.51 -18.79
C GLN A 221 -14.30 11.05 -18.35
N GLU A 222 -13.35 11.99 -18.27
CA GLU A 222 -11.99 11.69 -17.83
C GLU A 222 -11.96 11.29 -16.35
N ALA A 223 -12.72 11.99 -15.49
CA ALA A 223 -12.88 11.59 -14.09
C ALA A 223 -13.46 10.18 -13.95
N GLU A 224 -14.47 9.84 -14.76
CA GLU A 224 -15.03 8.49 -14.76
C GLU A 224 -14.02 7.44 -15.23
N ASP A 225 -13.16 7.76 -16.20
CA ASP A 225 -12.12 6.84 -16.70
C ASP A 225 -11.04 6.63 -15.64
N VAL A 226 -10.59 7.71 -14.98
CA VAL A 226 -9.63 7.65 -13.86
C VAL A 226 -10.18 6.84 -12.70
N MET A 227 -11.45 7.04 -12.32
CA MET A 227 -12.13 6.24 -11.30
C MET A 227 -12.20 4.77 -11.71
N TYR A 228 -12.62 4.47 -12.93
CA TYR A 228 -12.69 3.09 -13.41
C TYR A 228 -11.33 2.42 -13.39
N VAL A 229 -10.30 3.11 -13.89
CA VAL A 229 -8.92 2.60 -13.93
C VAL A 229 -8.34 2.44 -12.53
N ASN A 230 -8.74 3.26 -11.55
CA ASN A 230 -8.36 3.05 -10.15
C ASN A 230 -8.84 1.69 -9.63
N TRP A 231 -10.13 1.42 -9.78
CA TRP A 231 -10.72 0.13 -9.40
C TRP A 231 -10.09 -1.03 -10.19
N LEU A 232 -10.05 -0.90 -11.52
CA LEU A 232 -9.50 -1.92 -12.41
C LEU A 232 -8.05 -2.25 -12.04
N SER A 233 -7.19 -1.25 -11.87
CA SER A 233 -5.76 -1.44 -11.58
C SER A 233 -5.55 -2.18 -10.26
N LEU A 234 -6.26 -1.79 -9.20
CA LEU A 234 -6.13 -2.43 -7.89
C LEU A 234 -6.58 -3.89 -7.92
N LEU A 235 -7.78 -4.14 -8.48
CA LEU A 235 -8.37 -5.47 -8.56
C LEU A 235 -7.57 -6.38 -9.51
N TRP A 236 -7.09 -5.82 -10.61
CA TRP A 236 -6.17 -6.49 -11.53
C TRP A 236 -4.86 -6.88 -10.85
N ASN A 237 -4.25 -6.01 -10.03
CA ASN A 237 -3.06 -6.41 -9.25
C ASN A 237 -3.38 -7.56 -8.28
N GLY A 238 -4.60 -7.62 -7.74
CA GLY A 238 -5.09 -8.76 -6.97
C GLY A 238 -5.09 -10.07 -7.76
N ALA A 239 -5.66 -10.06 -8.97
CA ALA A 239 -5.76 -11.26 -9.80
C ALA A 239 -4.45 -11.65 -10.50
N ALA A 240 -3.71 -10.67 -11.02
CA ALA A 240 -2.62 -10.85 -11.95
C ALA A 240 -1.23 -10.92 -11.30
N LYS A 241 -1.09 -10.47 -10.04
CA LYS A 241 0.23 -10.33 -9.40
C LYS A 241 0.26 -10.79 -7.95
N ALA A 242 -0.83 -10.65 -7.20
CA ALA A 242 -0.77 -10.87 -5.75
C ALA A 242 -0.30 -12.28 -5.39
N THR A 243 -0.75 -13.31 -6.10
CA THR A 243 -0.44 -14.71 -5.80
C THR A 243 1.03 -15.08 -6.06
N GLU A 244 1.81 -14.24 -6.75
CA GLU A 244 3.27 -14.33 -6.79
C GLU A 244 3.90 -14.22 -5.39
N MET A 245 3.23 -13.49 -4.50
CA MET A 245 3.62 -13.26 -3.10
C MET A 245 2.96 -14.25 -2.14
N TYR A 246 2.46 -15.39 -2.63
CA TYR A 246 1.93 -16.47 -1.80
C TYR A 246 2.83 -17.70 -1.89
N GLN A 247 3.15 -18.29 -0.74
CA GLN A 247 3.91 -19.53 -0.62
C GLN A 247 2.97 -20.71 -0.35
N PRO A 248 2.70 -21.59 -1.33
CA PRO A 248 1.73 -22.67 -1.18
C PRO A 248 2.10 -23.70 -0.10
N ALA A 249 3.39 -24.02 0.03
CA ALA A 249 3.87 -25.05 0.97
C ALA A 249 3.59 -24.69 2.44
N THR A 250 3.68 -23.41 2.79
CA THR A 250 3.45 -22.91 4.16
C THR A 250 2.12 -22.17 4.31
N LYS A 251 1.36 -22.01 3.22
CA LYS A 251 0.12 -21.23 3.14
C LYS A 251 0.28 -19.80 3.66
N THR A 252 1.41 -19.18 3.34
CA THR A 252 1.79 -17.87 3.87
C THR A 252 1.83 -16.82 2.78
N TRP A 253 1.29 -15.64 3.07
CA TRP A 253 1.47 -14.45 2.25
C TRP A 253 2.77 -13.74 2.64
N LEU A 254 3.61 -13.46 1.65
CA LEU A 254 4.94 -12.86 1.81
C LEU A 254 4.93 -11.33 1.70
N GLN A 255 3.81 -10.73 1.27
CA GLN A 255 3.69 -9.27 1.13
C GLN A 255 2.26 -8.81 1.46
N ALA A 256 2.16 -7.82 2.35
CA ALA A 256 0.90 -7.37 2.95
C ALA A 256 -0.09 -6.76 1.95
N HIS A 257 0.37 -5.86 1.06
CA HIS A 257 -0.47 -5.20 0.07
C HIS A 257 -1.01 -6.19 -0.99
N ALA A 258 -0.23 -7.20 -1.36
CA ALA A 258 -0.61 -8.26 -2.28
C ALA A 258 -1.77 -9.05 -1.69
N ARG A 259 -1.64 -9.46 -0.42
CA ARG A 259 -2.74 -10.10 0.31
C ARG A 259 -3.97 -9.19 0.37
N ALA A 260 -3.80 -7.92 0.71
CA ALA A 260 -4.88 -6.94 0.76
C ALA A 260 -5.63 -6.76 -0.57
N ARG A 261 -4.90 -6.62 -1.68
CA ARG A 261 -5.46 -6.49 -3.03
C ARG A 261 -6.14 -7.77 -3.49
N PHE A 262 -5.58 -8.94 -3.14
CA PHE A 262 -6.24 -10.22 -3.37
C PHE A 262 -7.55 -10.32 -2.60
N VAL A 263 -7.59 -9.91 -1.32
CA VAL A 263 -8.82 -9.88 -0.50
C VAL A 263 -9.90 -8.99 -1.14
N LEU A 264 -9.55 -7.78 -1.59
CA LEU A 264 -10.52 -6.88 -2.23
C LEU A 264 -11.02 -7.40 -3.58
N MET A 265 -10.14 -8.02 -4.36
CA MET A 265 -10.51 -8.71 -5.59
C MET A 265 -11.47 -9.88 -5.31
N ARG A 266 -11.12 -10.76 -4.36
CA ARG A 266 -11.95 -11.90 -3.94
C ARG A 266 -13.28 -11.48 -3.35
N LEU A 267 -13.32 -10.36 -2.63
CA LEU A 267 -14.57 -9.79 -2.11
C LEU A 267 -15.54 -9.50 -3.27
N LEU A 268 -15.11 -8.81 -4.31
CA LEU A 268 -15.97 -8.51 -5.46
C LEU A 268 -16.25 -9.73 -6.33
N GLU A 269 -15.31 -10.67 -6.44
CA GLU A 269 -15.52 -11.93 -7.15
C GLU A 269 -16.62 -12.78 -6.48
N LEU A 270 -16.57 -12.90 -5.14
CA LEU A 270 -17.47 -13.78 -4.38
C LEU A 270 -18.80 -13.11 -4.02
N GLU A 271 -18.79 -11.81 -3.70
CA GLU A 271 -19.96 -11.09 -3.18
C GLU A 271 -20.52 -10.07 -4.19
N GLY A 272 -19.84 -9.87 -5.34
CA GLY A 272 -20.21 -8.90 -6.36
C GLY A 272 -21.31 -9.34 -7.32
N ASN A 273 -21.77 -10.59 -7.29
CA ASN A 273 -22.78 -11.09 -8.24
C ASN A 273 -22.41 -10.74 -9.70
N GLY A 274 -21.18 -11.05 -10.11
CA GLY A 274 -20.69 -10.83 -11.47
C GLY A 274 -20.18 -9.43 -11.81
N ILE A 275 -20.06 -8.50 -10.84
CA ILE A 275 -19.37 -7.21 -11.07
C ILE A 275 -17.93 -7.44 -11.48
N LEU A 276 -17.26 -8.36 -10.80
CA LEU A 276 -15.93 -8.81 -11.15
C LEU A 276 -15.98 -10.32 -11.40
N THR A 277 -15.41 -10.75 -12.52
CA THR A 277 -15.18 -12.17 -12.77
C THR A 277 -13.75 -12.39 -13.21
N VAL A 278 -13.17 -13.51 -12.79
CA VAL A 278 -11.91 -14.03 -13.32
C VAL A 278 -12.23 -15.38 -13.95
N THR A 279 -11.90 -15.55 -15.22
CA THR A 279 -12.15 -16.80 -15.94
C THR A 279 -10.90 -17.25 -16.67
N GLU A 280 -10.79 -18.55 -16.86
CA GLU A 280 -9.73 -19.12 -17.69
C GLU A 280 -10.19 -19.14 -19.14
N VAL A 281 -9.48 -18.37 -19.99
CA VAL A 281 -9.83 -18.20 -21.40
C VAL A 281 -8.95 -19.02 -22.34
N ASP A 282 -7.79 -19.47 -21.85
CA ASP A 282 -6.95 -20.49 -22.48
C ASP A 282 -6.50 -21.49 -21.41
N PRO A 283 -7.02 -22.73 -21.43
CA PRO A 283 -6.74 -23.72 -20.39
C PRO A 283 -5.25 -23.89 -20.07
N GLY A 284 -4.89 -23.65 -18.82
CA GLY A 284 -3.55 -23.73 -18.25
C GLY A 284 -2.61 -22.59 -18.64
N LYS A 285 -3.09 -21.57 -19.36
CA LYS A 285 -2.22 -20.57 -19.99
C LYS A 285 -2.65 -19.12 -19.80
N ASN A 286 -3.95 -18.85 -19.75
CA ASN A 286 -4.41 -17.46 -19.69
C ASN A 286 -5.72 -17.28 -18.92
N LEU A 287 -5.78 -16.19 -18.17
CA LEU A 287 -6.96 -15.72 -17.46
C LEU A 287 -7.52 -14.48 -18.14
N LEU A 288 -8.75 -14.13 -17.81
CA LEU A 288 -9.37 -12.86 -18.13
C LEU A 288 -10.11 -12.35 -16.90
N LEU A 289 -9.72 -11.18 -16.42
CA LEU A 289 -10.47 -10.40 -15.45
C LEU A 289 -11.40 -9.46 -16.21
N THR A 290 -12.69 -9.47 -15.84
CA THR A 290 -13.68 -8.52 -16.32
C THR A 290 -14.26 -7.74 -15.15
N LEU A 291 -14.53 -6.45 -15.38
CA LEU A 291 -15.06 -5.54 -14.36
C LEU A 291 -16.19 -4.69 -14.94
N ASP A 292 -17.40 -4.82 -14.39
CA ASP A 292 -18.57 -4.04 -14.80
C ASP A 292 -18.50 -2.61 -14.24
N ARG A 293 -18.02 -1.70 -15.08
CA ARG A 293 -17.91 -0.27 -14.81
C ARG A 293 -19.21 0.36 -14.30
N LYS A 294 -20.38 -0.04 -14.81
CA LYS A 294 -21.67 0.61 -14.50
C LYS A 294 -22.14 0.32 -13.09
N ARG A 295 -21.66 -0.78 -12.49
CA ARG A 295 -22.07 -1.25 -11.17
C ARG A 295 -21.13 -0.80 -10.05
N LEU A 296 -20.01 -0.16 -10.36
CA LEU A 296 -19.04 0.30 -9.35
C LEU A 296 -19.66 1.35 -8.40
N ALA A 297 -20.37 2.34 -8.93
CA ALA A 297 -20.97 3.40 -8.12
C ALA A 297 -22.21 2.95 -7.31
N THR A 298 -22.75 1.77 -7.60
CA THR A 298 -23.95 1.20 -6.94
C THR A 298 -23.57 -0.01 -6.08
N ASP A 299 -23.50 -1.19 -6.68
CA ASP A 299 -23.22 -2.43 -5.98
C ASP A 299 -21.79 -2.47 -5.43
N GLY A 300 -20.80 -2.05 -6.24
CA GLY A 300 -19.40 -2.00 -5.83
C GLY A 300 -19.21 -1.11 -4.60
N LYS A 301 -19.80 0.10 -4.62
CA LYS A 301 -19.83 1.03 -3.50
C LYS A 301 -20.46 0.39 -2.26
N ARG A 302 -21.61 -0.27 -2.39
CA ARG A 302 -22.28 -0.94 -1.27
C ARG A 302 -21.41 -2.03 -0.68
N ILE A 303 -20.87 -2.93 -1.50
CA ILE A 303 -20.07 -4.07 -1.05
C ILE A 303 -18.78 -3.62 -0.35
N VAL A 304 -18.03 -2.70 -0.97
CA VAL A 304 -16.81 -2.14 -0.36
C VAL A 304 -17.17 -1.35 0.90
N GLY A 305 -18.30 -0.63 0.90
CA GLY A 305 -18.80 0.08 2.06
C GLY A 305 -19.10 -0.84 3.24
N ASP A 306 -19.89 -1.89 3.03
CA ASP A 306 -20.23 -2.90 4.03
C ASP A 306 -18.96 -3.59 4.57
N PHE A 307 -18.00 -3.85 3.68
CA PHE A 307 -16.71 -4.42 4.05
C PHE A 307 -15.86 -3.46 4.89
N LEU A 308 -15.83 -2.16 4.57
CA LEU A 308 -15.17 -1.13 5.38
C LEU A 308 -15.78 -1.02 6.78
N VAL A 309 -17.10 -1.13 6.93
CA VAL A 309 -17.74 -1.17 8.26
C VAL A 309 -17.22 -2.37 9.06
N LYS A 310 -17.12 -3.56 8.43
CA LYS A 310 -16.56 -4.75 9.08
C LYS A 310 -15.11 -4.54 9.50
N LEU A 311 -14.27 -4.08 8.57
CA LEU A 311 -12.85 -3.85 8.84
C LEU A 311 -12.64 -2.82 9.95
N GLN A 312 -13.31 -1.68 9.89
CA GLN A 312 -13.17 -0.64 10.90
C GLN A 312 -13.71 -1.09 12.25
N THR A 313 -14.83 -1.82 12.29
CA THR A 313 -15.36 -2.34 13.57
C THR A 313 -14.37 -3.29 14.23
N ILE A 314 -13.88 -4.28 13.47
CA ILE A 314 -12.87 -5.25 13.93
C ILE A 314 -11.61 -4.55 14.44
N LYS A 315 -11.09 -3.58 13.68
CA LYS A 315 -9.94 -2.75 14.08
C LYS A 315 -10.23 -1.97 15.35
N SER A 316 -11.38 -1.29 15.43
CA SER A 316 -11.70 -0.38 16.53
C SER A 316 -11.85 -1.13 17.86
N THR A 317 -12.46 -2.32 17.84
CA THR A 317 -12.71 -3.14 19.03
C THR A 317 -11.58 -4.11 19.36
N GLY A 318 -10.57 -4.22 18.50
CA GLY A 318 -9.45 -5.16 18.69
C GLY A 318 -9.85 -6.64 18.53
N ASP A 319 -10.91 -6.93 17.77
CA ASP A 319 -11.43 -8.29 17.55
C ASP A 319 -10.61 -9.06 16.49
N VAL A 320 -9.37 -9.39 16.84
CA VAL A 320 -8.44 -10.08 15.93
C VAL A 320 -8.99 -11.40 15.41
N SER A 321 -9.76 -12.15 16.21
CA SER A 321 -10.32 -13.44 15.79
C SER A 321 -11.27 -13.29 14.60
N SER A 322 -12.16 -12.29 14.64
CA SER A 322 -13.02 -11.97 13.49
C SER A 322 -12.20 -11.51 12.27
N GLY A 323 -11.12 -10.76 12.51
CA GLY A 323 -10.18 -10.35 11.45
C GLY A 323 -9.51 -11.55 10.76
N GLU A 324 -9.02 -12.51 11.53
CA GLU A 324 -8.39 -13.74 11.03
C GLU A 324 -9.37 -14.60 10.23
N GLN A 325 -10.60 -14.77 10.72
CA GLN A 325 -11.64 -15.50 10.00
C GLN A 325 -11.98 -14.83 8.66
N LEU A 326 -12.13 -13.50 8.66
CA LEU A 326 -12.43 -12.72 7.47
C LEU A 326 -11.32 -12.85 6.41
N PHE A 327 -10.07 -12.68 6.82
CA PHE A 327 -8.92 -12.78 5.92
C PHE A 327 -8.67 -14.22 5.48
N THR A 328 -8.88 -15.22 6.34
CA THR A 328 -8.74 -16.62 5.94
C THR A 328 -9.72 -16.95 4.82
N ARG A 329 -11.00 -16.54 4.95
CA ARG A 329 -12.02 -16.76 3.91
C ARG A 329 -11.69 -16.07 2.58
N LEU A 330 -11.19 -14.84 2.62
CA LEU A 330 -10.98 -14.01 1.43
C LEU A 330 -9.58 -14.12 0.83
N SER A 331 -8.61 -14.70 1.55
CA SER A 331 -7.21 -14.84 1.08
C SER A 331 -6.67 -16.26 1.08
N SER A 332 -7.50 -17.27 1.33
CA SER A 332 -7.14 -18.66 1.06
C SER A 332 -7.05 -18.89 -0.46
N LEU A 333 -5.99 -19.55 -0.90
CA LEU A 333 -5.85 -20.03 -2.28
C LEU A 333 -6.35 -21.48 -2.35
N GLU A 334 -7.66 -21.61 -2.46
CA GLU A 334 -8.33 -22.87 -2.82
C GLU A 334 -8.55 -22.93 -4.34
N GLU A 335 -9.04 -24.06 -4.87
CA GLU A 335 -9.37 -24.16 -6.30
C GLU A 335 -10.49 -23.16 -6.69
N PRO A 336 -10.42 -22.50 -7.86
CA PRO A 336 -9.40 -22.68 -8.91
C PRO A 336 -8.13 -21.84 -8.72
N TRP A 337 -8.07 -20.96 -7.71
CA TRP A 337 -6.96 -20.02 -7.49
C TRP A 337 -5.62 -20.69 -7.18
N LEU A 338 -5.64 -21.87 -6.55
CA LEU A 338 -4.42 -22.64 -6.32
C LEU A 338 -3.73 -23.01 -7.65
N ARG A 339 -4.49 -23.54 -8.62
CA ARG A 339 -4.00 -23.84 -9.97
C ARG A 339 -3.77 -22.58 -10.81
N TRP A 340 -4.64 -21.58 -10.73
CA TRP A 340 -4.48 -20.33 -11.47
C TRP A 340 -3.25 -19.54 -11.05
N ARG A 341 -2.72 -19.77 -9.84
CA ARG A 341 -1.41 -19.24 -9.45
C ARG A 341 -0.31 -19.69 -10.42
N ASP A 342 -0.34 -20.91 -10.95
CA ASP A 342 0.67 -21.36 -11.92
C ASP A 342 0.57 -20.57 -13.23
N ILE A 343 -0.64 -20.20 -13.64
CA ILE A 343 -0.87 -19.30 -14.78
C ILE A 343 -0.31 -17.92 -14.46
N VAL A 344 -0.60 -17.36 -13.28
CA VAL A 344 -0.02 -16.06 -12.85
C VAL A 344 1.51 -16.10 -12.87
N MET A 345 2.12 -17.16 -12.35
CA MET A 345 3.57 -17.33 -12.33
C MET A 345 4.17 -17.46 -13.74
N MET A 346 3.44 -18.03 -14.71
CA MET A 346 3.86 -18.07 -16.11
C MET A 346 3.95 -16.68 -16.75
N HIS A 347 3.11 -15.73 -16.30
CA HIS A 347 3.07 -14.35 -16.78
C HIS A 347 3.85 -13.37 -15.89
N LYS A 348 4.51 -13.88 -14.84
CA LYS A 348 5.32 -13.08 -13.92
C LYS A 348 6.42 -12.35 -14.68
N GLN A 349 6.51 -11.05 -14.43
CA GLN A 349 7.56 -10.20 -14.98
C GLN A 349 8.61 -9.88 -13.91
N PRO A 350 9.89 -9.73 -14.29
CA PRO A 350 10.91 -9.26 -13.36
C PRO A 350 10.55 -7.86 -12.85
N ARG A 351 10.95 -7.54 -11.61
CA ARG A 351 10.81 -6.17 -11.10
C ARG A 351 11.77 -5.25 -11.85
N ASN A 352 11.31 -4.05 -12.17
CA ASN A 352 12.13 -3.02 -12.79
C ASN A 352 13.22 -2.56 -11.81
N ILE A 353 14.40 -2.25 -12.36
CA ILE A 353 15.51 -1.65 -11.62
C ILE A 353 15.56 -0.17 -11.99
N PHE A 354 15.61 0.70 -10.97
CA PHE A 354 15.70 2.14 -11.18
C PHE A 354 17.15 2.57 -11.33
N VAL A 355 17.50 3.11 -12.49
CA VAL A 355 18.76 3.83 -12.68
C VAL A 355 18.61 5.23 -12.14
N GLN A 356 19.28 5.52 -11.03
CA GLN A 356 19.22 6.82 -10.36
C GLN A 356 20.30 7.76 -10.90
N PRO A 357 20.03 9.07 -11.02
CA PRO A 357 21.04 10.04 -11.44
C PRO A 357 22.10 10.24 -10.34
N ASN A 358 23.22 10.86 -10.71
CA ASN A 358 24.22 11.39 -9.78
C ASN A 358 24.19 12.91 -9.81
N THR A 359 24.64 13.54 -8.73
CA THR A 359 24.94 14.98 -8.70
C THR A 359 26.44 15.18 -8.59
N VAL A 360 26.98 16.10 -9.39
CA VAL A 360 28.42 16.37 -9.46
C VAL A 360 28.64 17.86 -9.26
N LEU A 361 29.45 18.22 -8.28
CA LEU A 361 29.89 19.60 -8.08
C LEU A 361 30.94 19.95 -9.14
N LYS A 362 30.67 20.99 -9.93
CA LYS A 362 31.60 21.57 -10.89
C LYS A 362 31.70 23.06 -10.58
N ASP A 363 32.87 23.48 -10.10
CA ASP A 363 33.08 24.82 -9.56
C ASP A 363 32.05 25.10 -8.44
N ASP A 364 31.23 26.14 -8.59
CA ASP A 364 30.15 26.50 -7.65
C ASP A 364 28.77 25.93 -8.04
N ASP A 365 28.67 25.18 -9.15
CA ASP A 365 27.41 24.63 -9.69
C ASP A 365 27.27 23.12 -9.41
N VAL A 366 26.03 22.69 -9.14
CA VAL A 366 25.69 21.26 -9.04
C VAL A 366 25.05 20.78 -10.34
N VAL A 367 25.72 19.86 -11.04
CA VAL A 367 25.26 19.29 -12.30
C VAL A 367 24.59 17.94 -12.06
N LEU A 368 23.37 17.77 -12.56
CA LEU A 368 22.67 16.50 -12.56
C LEU A 368 23.15 15.62 -13.73
N LYS A 369 23.85 14.53 -13.44
CA LYS A 369 24.27 13.53 -14.41
C LYS A 369 23.25 12.41 -14.50
N ARG A 370 22.67 12.23 -15.68
CA ARG A 370 21.69 11.18 -15.98
C ARG A 370 22.37 10.02 -16.72
N TYR A 371 21.79 8.84 -16.58
CA TYR A 371 22.27 7.61 -17.20
C TYR A 371 21.15 7.00 -18.02
N GLU A 372 21.51 6.17 -18.99
CA GLU A 372 20.55 5.40 -19.77
C GLU A 372 19.81 4.40 -18.86
N ALA A 373 18.52 4.15 -19.12
CA ALA A 373 17.75 3.11 -18.46
C ALA A 373 18.13 1.72 -19.02
N SER A 374 19.37 1.30 -18.78
CA SER A 374 19.95 0.04 -19.24
C SER A 374 20.83 -0.58 -18.14
N ALA A 375 21.15 -1.87 -18.28
CA ALA A 375 22.08 -2.53 -17.36
C ALA A 375 23.45 -1.81 -17.34
N SER A 376 23.93 -1.37 -18.51
CA SER A 376 25.16 -0.58 -18.60
C SER A 376 25.01 0.76 -17.88
N GLY A 377 23.89 1.46 -18.07
CA GLY A 377 23.63 2.73 -17.38
C GLY A 377 23.61 2.57 -15.85
N MET A 378 23.02 1.48 -15.34
CA MET A 378 23.04 1.16 -13.91
C MET A 378 24.46 0.97 -13.38
N VAL A 379 25.28 0.17 -14.06
CA VAL A 379 26.68 -0.06 -13.69
C VAL A 379 27.46 1.25 -13.73
N THR A 380 27.36 2.02 -14.81
CA THR A 380 28.04 3.31 -14.93
C THR A 380 27.62 4.29 -13.84
N SER A 381 26.32 4.35 -13.50
CA SER A 381 25.83 5.20 -12.41
C SER A 381 26.46 4.87 -11.06
N SER A 382 26.77 3.60 -10.82
CA SER A 382 27.33 3.12 -9.55
C SER A 382 28.84 3.35 -9.50
N VAL A 383 29.56 3.02 -10.58
CA VAL A 383 31.01 3.24 -10.71
C VAL A 383 31.36 4.72 -10.55
N GLU A 384 30.53 5.62 -11.07
CA GLU A 384 30.76 7.05 -10.94
C GLU A 384 30.25 7.66 -9.61
N ARG A 385 29.52 6.89 -8.79
CA ARG A 385 28.99 7.34 -7.50
C ARG A 385 29.96 7.11 -6.35
N TYR A 386 30.71 6.01 -6.40
CA TYR A 386 31.54 5.54 -5.29
C TYR A 386 33.02 5.51 -5.65
N THR A 387 33.87 5.70 -4.64
CA THR A 387 35.32 5.55 -4.77
C THR A 387 35.77 4.18 -4.27
N LEU A 388 36.87 3.64 -4.80
CA LEU A 388 37.42 2.33 -4.39
C LEU A 388 37.71 2.21 -2.88
N ALA A 389 37.94 3.33 -2.17
CA ALA A 389 38.14 3.31 -0.71
C ALA A 389 36.95 2.73 0.08
N ILE A 390 35.74 2.72 -0.49
CA ILE A 390 34.56 2.12 0.12
C ILE A 390 34.63 0.58 0.04
N ASP A 391 35.19 0.05 -1.05
CA ASP A 391 35.29 -1.40 -1.26
C ASP A 391 36.20 -2.04 -0.21
N ASP A 392 37.37 -1.45 0.04
CA ASP A 392 38.31 -1.90 1.08
C ASP A 392 37.66 -1.92 2.49
N ALA A 393 36.83 -0.91 2.79
CA ALA A 393 36.13 -0.84 4.07
C ALA A 393 35.06 -1.93 4.20
N LEU A 394 34.30 -2.19 3.13
CA LEU A 394 33.30 -3.25 3.10
C LEU A 394 33.93 -4.65 3.24
N GLU A 395 35.04 -4.90 2.55
CA GLU A 395 35.78 -6.17 2.65
C GLU A 395 36.33 -6.38 4.07
N SER A 396 36.90 -5.32 4.67
CA SER A 396 37.42 -5.41 6.04
C SER A 396 36.33 -5.70 7.06
N LEU A 397 35.17 -5.04 6.96
CA LEU A 397 34.03 -5.29 7.85
C LEU A 397 33.49 -6.71 7.68
N ALA A 398 33.34 -7.18 6.43
CA ALA A 398 32.87 -8.54 6.15
C ALA A 398 33.83 -9.60 6.71
N ALA A 399 35.15 -9.39 6.58
CA ALA A 399 36.16 -10.31 7.11
C ALA A 399 36.16 -10.39 8.64
N GLN A 400 35.94 -9.27 9.33
CA GLN A 400 35.86 -9.21 10.80
C GLN A 400 34.68 -10.02 11.36
N ASP A 401 33.55 -10.01 10.66
CA ASP A 401 32.32 -10.69 11.08
C ASP A 401 32.15 -12.09 10.48
N GLN A 402 33.08 -12.55 9.63
CA GLN A 402 33.01 -13.85 8.95
C GLN A 402 32.82 -15.02 9.93
N GLN A 403 33.44 -14.94 11.11
CA GLN A 403 33.33 -15.95 12.18
C GLN A 403 31.88 -16.23 12.62
N TYR A 404 30.97 -15.28 12.49
CA TYR A 404 29.56 -15.45 12.88
C TYR A 404 28.74 -16.27 11.87
N PHE A 405 29.30 -16.57 10.70
CA PHE A 405 28.61 -17.25 9.59
C PHE A 405 29.31 -18.53 9.13
N GLU A 406 30.28 -19.05 9.89
CA GLU A 406 31.03 -20.27 9.54
C GLU A 406 30.12 -21.48 9.29
N GLU A 407 29.00 -21.58 10.02
CA GLU A 407 28.04 -22.68 9.87
C GLU A 407 27.25 -22.59 8.55
N LEU A 408 26.96 -21.38 8.06
CA LEU A 408 26.28 -21.18 6.77
C LEU A 408 27.20 -21.54 5.59
N SER A 409 28.51 -21.33 5.75
CA SER A 409 29.51 -21.68 4.73
C SER A 409 29.52 -23.18 4.43
N LYS A 410 29.13 -24.02 5.40
CA LYS A 410 29.02 -25.49 5.24
C LYS A 410 27.75 -25.91 4.50
N LEU A 411 26.77 -25.02 4.37
CA LEU A 411 25.50 -25.26 3.67
C LEU A 411 25.54 -24.83 2.19
N ALA A 412 26.59 -24.13 1.75
CA ALA A 412 26.72 -23.60 0.39
C ALA A 412 27.24 -24.61 -0.65
N ILE A 413 27.12 -25.92 -0.39
CA ILE A 413 27.57 -27.01 -1.28
C ILE A 413 26.47 -27.41 -2.26
#